data_AF-A0A3P7IWC1-F1
#
_entry.id   AF-A0A3P7IWC1-F1
#
_cell.length_a   1.000
_cell.length_b   1.000
_cell.length_c   1.000
_cell.angle_alpha   90.00
_cell.angle_beta   90.00
_cell.angle_gamma   90.00
#
_symmetry.space_group_name_H-M   'P 1'
#
loop_
_entity.id
_entity.type
_entity.pdbx_description
1 polymer ?
#
loop_
_entity_poly.entity_id
_entity_poly.type
_entity_poly.pdbx_seq_one_letter_code
_entity_poly.pdbx_strand_id
1 'polypeptide(L)'
;MAQLPTIICDNAGLDSAELVTRLRAEHANGHHNMGIDIEKGAVADVVALGIVESLNVKMCMVSSAAEAAEQILRVDNIIKCAPRPRAPDNRPC
;
A
#
# COMPACT_ATOMS: atom_id res chain seq x y z
N MET A 1 7.60 -4.44 -2.36
CA MET A 1 6.61 -4.68 -1.28
C MET A 1 6.97 -4.09 0.07
N ALA A 2 8.23 -3.79 0.39
CA ALA A 2 8.59 -3.27 1.72
C ALA A 2 8.09 -1.85 2.04
N GLN A 3 7.58 -1.12 1.05
CA GLN A 3 6.96 0.19 1.24
C GLN A 3 5.68 0.11 2.08
N LEU A 4 4.89 -0.97 1.98
CA LEU A 4 3.65 -1.13 2.76
C LEU A 4 3.88 -1.09 4.29
N PRO A 5 4.75 -1.93 4.88
CA PRO A 5 5.02 -1.84 6.31
C PRO A 5 5.71 -0.53 6.70
N THR A 6 6.52 0.06 5.80
CA THR A 6 7.15 1.37 6.04
C THR A 6 6.10 2.45 6.23
N ILE A 7 5.13 2.56 5.31
CA ILE A 7 4.05 3.55 5.36
C ILE A 7 3.18 3.36 6.61
N ILE A 8 2.91 2.10 7.01
CA ILE A 8 2.14 1.81 8.22
C ILE A 8 2.91 2.31 9.46
N CYS A 9 4.21 2.03 9.56
CA CYS A 9 5.06 2.51 10.66
C CYS A 9 5.17 4.04 10.68
N ASP A 10 5.36 4.67 9.52
CA ASP A 10 5.46 6.13 9.39
C ASP A 10 4.18 6.81 9.86
N ASN A 11 3.02 6.29 9.46
CA ASN A 11 1.72 6.79 9.89
C ASN A 11 1.48 6.58 11.40
N ALA A 12 2.09 5.55 11.98
CA ALA A 12 2.07 5.31 13.42
C ALA A 12 3.08 6.17 14.20
N GLY A 13 3.95 6.92 13.53
CA GLY A 13 5.00 7.72 14.16
C GLY A 13 6.15 6.90 14.74
N LEU A 14 6.32 5.66 14.28
CA LEU A 14 7.40 4.76 14.70
C LEU A 14 8.63 4.91 13.79
N ASP A 15 9.80 4.46 14.26
CA ASP A 15 10.98 4.35 13.40
C ASP A 15 10.80 3.20 12.40
N SER A 16 10.30 3.55 11.22
CA SER A 16 10.01 2.61 10.14
C SER A 16 11.26 1.96 9.57
N ALA A 17 12.40 2.66 9.56
CA ALA A 17 13.64 2.13 9.01
C ALA A 17 14.17 0.98 9.87
N GLU A 18 14.19 1.16 11.18
CA GLU A 18 14.64 0.13 12.12
C GLU A 18 13.68 -1.07 12.14
N LEU A 19 12.37 -0.82 12.29
CA LEU A 19 11.37 -1.89 12.42
C LEU A 19 11.25 -2.74 11.17
N VAL A 20 11.25 -2.14 9.97
CA VAL A 20 11.19 -2.88 8.71
C VAL A 20 12.46 -3.71 8.51
N THR A 21 13.62 -3.22 8.94
CA THR A 21 14.87 -3.96 8.84
C THR A 21 14.86 -5.19 9.76
N ARG A 22 14.43 -5.02 11.02
CA ARG A 22 14.26 -6.14 11.96
C ARG A 22 13.24 -7.17 11.47
N LEU A 23 12.10 -6.70 10.96
CA LEU A 23 11.06 -7.58 10.40
C LEU A 23 11.61 -8.45 9.25
N ARG A 24 12.39 -7.86 8.35
CA ARG A 24 13.03 -8.60 7.25
C ARG A 24 14.04 -9.62 7.74
N ALA A 25 14.82 -9.29 8.77
CA ALA A 25 15.78 -10.23 9.36
C ALA A 25 15.05 -11.46 9.94
N GLU A 26 13.95 -11.25 10.66
CA GLU A 26 13.13 -12.35 11.19
C GLU A 26 12.51 -13.22 10.09
N HIS A 27 11.98 -12.58 9.03
CA HIS A 27 11.43 -13.31 7.88
C HIS A 27 12.50 -14.10 7.12
N ALA A 28 13.72 -13.57 7.02
CA ALA A 28 14.85 -14.27 6.41
C ALA A 28 15.31 -15.47 7.24
N ASN A 29 15.13 -15.42 8.56
CA ASN A 29 15.43 -16.52 9.48
C ASN A 29 14.35 -17.62 9.49
N GLY A 30 13.29 -17.50 8.67
CA GLY A 30 12.21 -18.48 8.55
C GLY A 30 10.98 -18.18 9.41
N HIS A 31 10.97 -17.07 10.16
CA HIS A 31 9.81 -16.67 10.97
C HIS A 31 8.80 -15.86 10.14
N HIS A 32 8.02 -16.54 9.29
CA HIS A 32 7.07 -15.88 8.37
C HIS A 32 5.83 -15.26 9.04
N ASN A 33 5.55 -15.64 10.30
CA ASN A 33 4.41 -15.13 11.05
C ASN A 33 4.70 -13.81 11.77
N MET A 34 5.93 -13.29 11.68
CA MET A 34 6.28 -12.02 12.32
C MET A 34 5.65 -10.85 11.55
N GLY A 35 5.20 -9.84 12.29
CA GLY A 35 4.74 -8.57 11.76
C GLY A 35 5.06 -7.44 12.74
N ILE A 36 4.42 -6.30 12.56
CA ILE A 36 4.68 -5.10 13.36
C ILE A 36 3.52 -4.90 14.35
N ASP A 37 3.83 -4.90 15.63
CA ASP A 37 2.93 -4.46 16.71
C ASP A 37 3.07 -2.95 16.86
N ILE A 38 2.01 -2.22 16.48
CA ILE A 38 1.98 -0.76 16.50
C ILE A 38 1.86 -0.22 17.93
N GLU A 39 1.19 -0.95 18.83
CA GLU A 39 0.97 -0.50 20.21
C GLU A 39 2.27 -0.53 21.01
N LYS A 40 3.10 -1.55 20.80
CA LYS A 40 4.39 -1.72 21.47
C LYS A 40 5.57 -1.18 20.67
N GLY A 41 5.37 -0.84 19.40
CA GLY A 41 6.44 -0.40 18.50
C GLY A 41 7.51 -1.47 18.31
N ALA A 42 7.13 -2.73 18.17
CA ALA A 42 8.06 -3.86 18.11
C ALA A 42 7.64 -4.91 17.07
N VAL A 43 8.57 -5.78 16.69
CA VAL A 43 8.28 -6.93 15.83
C VAL A 43 7.72 -8.06 16.71
N ALA A 44 6.55 -8.59 16.34
CA ALA A 44 5.85 -9.61 17.12
C ALA A 44 5.11 -10.60 16.21
N ASP A 45 4.73 -11.76 16.74
CA ASP A 45 3.92 -12.74 16.01
C ASP A 45 2.49 -12.19 15.83
N VAL A 46 2.11 -11.91 14.58
CA VAL A 46 0.79 -11.34 14.27
C VAL A 46 -0.35 -12.35 14.40
N VAL A 47 -0.05 -13.65 14.29
CA VAL A 47 -1.04 -14.72 14.48
C VAL A 47 -1.40 -14.81 15.96
N ALA A 48 -0.41 -14.72 16.85
CA ALA A 48 -0.62 -14.68 18.29
C ALA A 48 -1.39 -13.43 18.75
N LEU A 49 -1.21 -12.30 18.04
CA LEU A 49 -1.96 -11.06 18.26
C LEU A 49 -3.38 -11.09 17.65
N GLY A 50 -3.75 -12.14 16.92
CA GLY A 50 -5.05 -12.26 16.27
C GLY A 50 -5.24 -11.35 15.04
N ILE A 51 -4.15 -10.80 14.50
CA ILE A 51 -4.18 -9.94 13.31
C ILE A 51 -4.18 -10.85 12.07
N VAL A 52 -5.38 -11.14 11.57
CA VAL A 52 -5.58 -11.99 10.40
C VAL A 52 -6.38 -11.26 9.32
N GLU A 53 -6.05 -11.53 8.07
CA GLU A 53 -6.74 -10.97 6.90
C GLU A 53 -7.11 -12.09 5.93
N SER A 54 -8.15 -11.85 5.12
CA SER A 54 -8.57 -12.80 4.10
C SER A 54 -7.51 -12.93 3.00
N LEU A 55 -7.19 -14.17 2.64
CA LEU A 55 -6.29 -14.47 1.52
C LEU A 55 -6.79 -13.85 0.21
N ASN A 56 -8.11 -13.85 -0.01
CA ASN A 56 -8.71 -13.32 -1.24
C ASN A 56 -8.44 -11.81 -1.38
N VAL A 57 -8.43 -11.07 -0.27
CA VAL A 57 -8.15 -9.62 -0.29
C VAL A 57 -6.69 -9.39 -0.67
N LYS A 58 -5.74 -10.07 -0.03
CA LYS A 58 -4.31 -9.93 -0.36
C LYS A 58 -4.02 -10.31 -1.81
N MET A 59 -4.61 -11.42 -2.29
CA MET A 59 -4.42 -11.87 -3.67
C MET A 59 -4.99 -10.86 -4.67
N CYS A 60 -6.20 -10.36 -4.43
CA CYS A 60 -6.83 -9.34 -5.27
C CYS A 60 -5.98 -8.05 -5.32
N MET A 61 -5.49 -7.58 -4.17
CA MET A 61 -4.67 -6.37 -4.11
C MET A 61 -3.40 -6.48 -4.95
N VAL A 62 -2.69 -7.61 -4.87
CA VAL A 62 -1.45 -7.81 -5.63
C VAL A 62 -1.73 -7.90 -7.13
N SER A 63 -2.75 -8.67 -7.52
CA SER A 63 -3.14 -8.81 -8.93
C SER A 63 -3.60 -7.49 -9.54
N SER A 64 -4.52 -6.77 -8.88
CA SER A 64 -5.02 -5.49 -9.40
C SER A 64 -3.94 -4.41 -9.46
N ALA A 65 -3.00 -4.40 -8.50
CA ALA A 65 -1.86 -3.47 -8.55
C ALA A 65 -0.93 -3.77 -9.73
N ALA A 66 -0.67 -5.05 -10.03
CA ALA A 66 0.13 -5.46 -11.17
C ALA A 66 -0.54 -5.10 -12.51
N GLU A 67 -1.84 -5.36 -12.65
CA GLU A 67 -2.61 -5.00 -13.84
C GLU A 67 -2.62 -3.49 -14.08
N ALA A 68 -2.86 -2.69 -13.03
CA ALA A 68 -2.83 -1.23 -13.14
C ALA A 68 -1.43 -0.71 -13.52
N ALA A 69 -0.36 -1.28 -12.94
CA ALA A 69 1.01 -0.93 -13.29
C ALA A 69 1.33 -1.26 -14.76
N GLU A 70 0.90 -2.44 -15.25
CA GLU A 70 1.06 -2.84 -16.64
C GLU A 70 0.34 -1.85 -17.58
N GLN A 71 -0.90 -1.49 -17.27
CA GLN A 71 -1.67 -0.53 -18.06
C GLN A 71 -0.95 0.82 -18.21
N ILE A 72 -0.37 1.33 -17.12
CA ILE A 72 0.35 2.61 -17.14
C ILE A 72 1.66 2.48 -17.92
N LEU A 73 2.44 1.41 -17.68
CA LEU A 73 3.74 1.21 -18.33
C LEU A 73 3.63 1.01 -19.86
N ARG A 74 2.49 0.52 -20.35
CA ARG A 74 2.24 0.31 -21.79
C ARG A 74 1.87 1.59 -22.55
N VAL A 75 1.53 2.67 -21.86
CA VAL A 75 1.19 3.95 -22.50
C VAL A 75 2.48 4.65 -22.93
N ASP A 76 2.63 4.89 -24.23
CA ASP A 76 3.73 5.66 -24.80
C ASP A 76 3.40 7.16 -24.89
N ASN A 77 2.15 7.50 -25.23
CA ASN A 77 1.69 8.87 -25.41
C ASN A 77 0.25 9.08 -24.94
N ILE A 78 -0.03 10.24 -24.35
CA ILE A 78 -1.36 10.65 -23.90
C ILE A 78 -1.81 11.87 -24.70
N ILE A 79 -2.77 11.69 -25.61
CA ILE A 79 -3.39 12.78 -26.37
C ILE A 79 -4.72 13.15 -25.70
N LYS A 80 -4.87 14.40 -25.28
CA LYS A 80 -6.10 14.93 -24.68
C LYS A 80 -6.83 15.83 -25.67
N CYS A 81 -8.12 15.58 -25.89
CA CYS A 81 -8.96 16.45 -26.69
C CYS A 81 -9.20 17.80 -26.01
N ALA A 82 -9.44 18.85 -26.80
CA ALA A 82 -9.79 20.16 -26.27
C ALA A 82 -11.07 20.07 -25.42
N PRO A 83 -11.11 20.69 -24.23
CA PRO A 83 -12.30 20.68 -23.39
C PRO A 83 -13.45 21.41 -24.09
N ARG A 84 -14.68 20.92 -23.89
CA ARG A 84 -15.89 21.58 -24.43
C ARG A 84 -15.93 23.04 -23.92
N PRO A 85 -16.06 24.04 -24.80
CA PRO A 85 -16.25 25.41 -24.36
C PRO A 85 -17.54 25.50 -23.55
N ARG A 86 -17.44 25.99 -22.31
CA ARG A 86 -18.61 26.28 -21.49
C ARG A 86 -19.22 27.58 -22.01
N ALA A 87 -20.47 27.53 -22.46
CA ALA A 87 -21.23 28.74 -22.69
C ALA A 87 -21.43 29.46 -21.33
N PRO A 88 -21.36 30.80 -21.29
CA PRO A 88 -21.69 31.54 -20.07
C PRO A 88 -23.10 31.17 -19.62
N ASP A 89 -23.26 30.92 -18.32
CA ASP A 89 -24.56 30.61 -17.73
C ASP A 89 -25.38 31.91 -17.67
N ASN A 90 -26.24 32.11 -18.68
CA ASN A 90 -27.10 33.29 -18.79
C ASN A 90 -28.43 33.12 -18.01
N ARG A 91 -28.48 32.23 -17.01
CA ARG A 91 -29.66 32.14 -16.14
C ARG A 91 -29.80 33.43 -15.32
N PRO A 92 -30.95 34.13 -15.40
CA PRO A 92 -31.21 35.26 -14.51
C PRO A 92 -31.32 34.74 -13.07
N CYS A 93 -30.59 35.39 -12.17
CA CYS A 93 -30.72 35.26 -10.72
C CYS A 93 -32.07 35.80 -10.22
#